data_AF-A0A2K8GKQ2-F1
#
_entry.id   AF-A0A2K8GKQ2-F1
#
_cell.length_a   1.000
_cell.length_b   1.000
_cell.length_c   1.000
_cell.angle_alpha   90.00
_cell.angle_beta   90.00
_cell.angle_gamma   90.00
#
_symmetry.space_group_name_H-M   'P 1'
#
loop_
_entity.id
_entity.type
_entity.pdbx_description
1 polymer ?
#
loop_
_entity_poly.entity_id
_entity_poly.type
_entity_poly.pdbx_seq_one_letter_code
_entity_poly.pdbx_strand_id
1 'polypeptide(L)'
;MNQCIKEMDLPDVSADFYNYWKEDFVITRRETGCLFSCLAKKVSMQHSDGLLHKDNTHNFATKHGADDEMAAKLVETIHACENSISESDDCVRVLSIANCFKKEMHKLNWAPSAELVTQELMAIL
;
A
#
# COMPACT_ATOMS: atom_id res chain seq x y z
N MET A 1 -11.45 -3.55 -0.58
CA MET A 1 -11.15 -4.05 0.78
C MET A 1 -11.98 -5.29 1.13
N ASN A 2 -13.31 -5.18 1.27
CA ASN A 2 -14.20 -6.27 1.72
C ASN A 2 -14.04 -7.58 0.94
N GLN A 3 -13.84 -7.49 -0.38
CA GLN A 3 -13.59 -8.66 -1.22
C GLN A 3 -12.31 -9.41 -0.81
N CYS A 4 -11.21 -8.71 -0.53
CA CYS A 4 -9.97 -9.32 -0.06
C CYS A 4 -10.12 -9.95 1.33
N ILE A 5 -10.80 -9.26 2.25
CA ILE A 5 -11.08 -9.80 3.59
C ILE A 5 -11.83 -11.12 3.47
N LYS A 6 -12.86 -11.18 2.62
CA LYS A 6 -13.66 -12.38 2.40
C LYS A 6 -12.92 -13.50 1.67
N GLU A 7 -12.20 -13.19 0.59
CA GLU A 7 -11.48 -14.18 -0.24
C GLU A 7 -10.34 -14.85 0.53
N MET A 8 -9.70 -14.12 1.44
CA MET A 8 -8.56 -14.60 2.21
C MET A 8 -8.91 -15.03 3.65
N ASP A 9 -10.20 -14.96 4.02
CA ASP A 9 -10.68 -15.24 5.38
C ASP A 9 -9.91 -14.46 6.47
N LEU A 10 -9.66 -13.17 6.21
CA LEU A 10 -8.92 -12.32 7.14
C LEU A 10 -9.80 -11.90 8.33
N PRO A 11 -9.24 -11.78 9.54
CA PRO A 11 -9.92 -11.11 10.63
C PRO A 11 -10.14 -9.63 10.28
N ASP A 12 -10.95 -8.93 11.07
CA ASP A 12 -11.15 -7.50 10.86
C ASP A 12 -9.84 -6.72 11.07
N VAL A 13 -9.26 -6.30 9.94
CA VAL A 13 -8.05 -5.48 9.84
C VAL A 13 -8.36 -4.04 9.40
N SER A 14 -9.64 -3.67 9.31
CA SER A 14 -10.08 -2.39 8.73
C SER A 14 -9.49 -1.20 9.48
N ALA A 15 -9.36 -1.31 10.82
CA ALA A 15 -8.73 -0.28 11.63
C ALA A 15 -7.29 0.02 11.21
N ASP A 16 -6.50 -0.98 10.79
CA ASP A 16 -5.13 -0.73 10.34
C ASP A 16 -5.12 0.01 9.02
N PHE A 17 -6.04 -0.34 8.11
CA PHE A 17 -6.20 0.33 6.82
C PHE A 17 -6.57 1.81 6.99
N TYR A 18 -7.54 2.13 7.85
CA TYR A 18 -7.97 3.51 8.08
C TYR A 18 -6.92 4.36 8.83
N ASN A 19 -6.14 3.74 9.70
CA ASN A 19 -5.10 4.45 10.46
C ASN A 19 -3.73 4.41 9.79
N TYR A 20 -3.59 3.75 8.64
CA TYR A 20 -2.31 3.54 7.96
C TYR A 20 -1.53 4.85 7.79
N TRP A 21 -2.17 5.94 7.40
CA TRP A 21 -1.50 7.22 7.15
C TRP A 21 -1.24 8.08 8.39
N LYS A 22 -1.64 7.67 9.61
CA LYS A 22 -1.28 8.40 10.83
C LYS A 22 0.20 8.18 11.13
N GLU A 23 1.02 9.22 11.19
CA GLU A 23 2.48 9.13 11.30
C GLU A 23 2.94 8.15 12.41
N ASP A 24 2.41 8.30 13.62
CA ASP A 24 2.78 7.48 14.80
C ASP A 24 2.11 6.08 14.84
N PHE A 25 1.23 5.76 13.90
CA PHE A 25 0.53 4.47 13.89
C PHE A 25 1.37 3.39 13.20
N VAL A 26 1.81 2.38 13.96
CA VAL A 26 2.64 1.29 13.44
C VAL A 26 1.78 0.04 13.26
N ILE A 27 1.69 -0.44 12.03
CA ILE A 27 1.01 -1.71 11.71
C ILE A 27 2.00 -2.85 11.86
N THR A 28 1.63 -3.84 12.67
CA THR A 28 2.44 -5.04 12.95
C THR A 28 1.73 -6.35 12.59
N ARG A 29 0.43 -6.30 12.29
CA ARG A 29 -0.38 -7.49 11.97
C ARG A 29 -0.04 -8.02 10.58
N ARG A 30 0.41 -9.28 10.51
CA ARG A 30 0.70 -10.00 9.26
C ARG A 30 -0.49 -9.96 8.30
N GLU A 31 -1.70 -10.09 8.83
CA GLU A 31 -2.97 -10.11 8.10
C GLU A 31 -3.21 -8.80 7.32
N THR A 32 -2.75 -7.67 7.85
CA THR A 32 -2.81 -6.38 7.16
C THR A 32 -1.88 -6.35 5.96
N GLY A 33 -0.70 -6.96 6.08
CA GLY A 33 0.19 -7.20 4.94
C GLY A 33 -0.44 -8.06 3.84
N CYS A 34 -1.17 -9.11 4.25
CA CYS A 34 -1.95 -9.94 3.31
C CYS A 34 -3.06 -9.12 2.62
N LEU A 35 -3.76 -8.25 3.36
CA LEU A 35 -4.76 -7.34 2.80
C LEU A 35 -4.13 -6.43 1.73
N PHE A 36 -3.01 -5.78 2.02
CA PHE A 36 -2.32 -4.92 1.06
C PHE A 36 -1.87 -5.68 -0.19
N SER A 37 -1.32 -6.89 -0.02
CA SER A 37 -0.94 -7.77 -1.15
C SER A 37 -2.14 -8.08 -2.05
N CYS A 38 -3.28 -8.47 -1.47
CA CYS A 38 -4.49 -8.74 -2.24
C CYS A 38 -5.00 -7.50 -2.98
N LEU A 39 -5.01 -6.34 -2.33
CA LEU A 39 -5.44 -5.09 -2.97
C LEU A 39 -4.54 -4.74 -4.15
N ALA A 40 -3.22 -4.79 -3.97
CA ALA A 40 -2.25 -4.50 -5.03
C ALA A 40 -2.39 -5.45 -6.23
N LYS A 41 -2.61 -6.75 -5.99
CA LYS A 41 -2.86 -7.73 -7.07
C LYS A 41 -4.16 -7.45 -7.82
N LYS A 42 -5.24 -7.06 -7.13
CA LYS A 42 -6.53 -6.74 -7.79
C LYS A 42 -6.45 -5.54 -8.73
N VAL A 43 -5.54 -4.60 -8.49
CA VAL A 43 -5.26 -3.47 -9.39
C VAL A 43 -4.00 -3.69 -10.25
N SER A 44 -3.50 -4.92 -10.30
CA SER A 44 -2.36 -5.34 -11.13
C SER A 44 -1.05 -4.57 -10.88
N MET A 45 -0.88 -3.98 -9.69
CA MET A 45 0.35 -3.30 -9.28
C MET A 45 1.43 -4.26 -8.78
N GLN A 46 1.10 -5.54 -8.59
CA GLN A 46 2.01 -6.55 -8.06
C GLN A 46 2.03 -7.77 -8.98
N HIS A 47 3.22 -8.34 -9.20
CA HIS A 47 3.42 -9.63 -9.84
C HIS A 47 2.98 -10.78 -8.92
N SER A 48 2.93 -12.01 -9.45
CA SER A 48 2.54 -13.19 -8.67
C SER A 48 3.52 -13.53 -7.54
N ASP A 49 4.79 -13.14 -7.69
CA ASP A 49 5.88 -13.32 -6.72
C ASP A 49 5.92 -12.29 -5.58
N GLY A 50 4.97 -11.35 -5.58
CA GLY A 50 4.86 -10.31 -4.56
C GLY A 50 5.68 -9.05 -4.84
N LEU A 51 6.34 -8.93 -5.99
CA LEU A 51 7.10 -7.74 -6.36
C LEU A 51 6.27 -6.73 -7.15
N LEU A 52 6.67 -5.47 -7.11
CA LEU A 52 6.03 -4.37 -7.82
C LEU A 52 6.08 -4.56 -9.33
N HIS A 53 4.92 -4.46 -9.98
CA HIS A 53 4.83 -4.30 -11.41
C HIS A 53 4.99 -2.81 -11.74
N LYS A 54 6.21 -2.39 -12.09
CA LYS A 54 6.60 -0.97 -12.26
C LYS A 54 5.68 -0.22 -13.24
N ASP A 55 5.49 -0.74 -14.45
CA ASP A 55 4.68 -0.07 -15.48
C ASP A 55 3.20 0.07 -15.07
N ASN A 56 2.61 -0.99 -14.49
CA ASN A 56 1.23 -0.94 -14.03
C ASN A 56 1.05 0.01 -12.85
N THR A 57 2.03 0.08 -11.95
CA THR A 57 2.04 1.00 -10.81
C THR A 57 2.12 2.45 -11.28
N HIS A 58 2.99 2.72 -12.25
CA HIS A 58 3.08 4.04 -12.88
C HIS A 58 1.74 4.43 -13.52
N ASN A 59 1.19 3.56 -14.38
CA ASN A 59 -0.09 3.79 -15.05
C ASN A 59 -1.25 3.97 -14.07
N PHE A 60 -1.26 3.20 -12.98
CA PHE A 60 -2.24 3.34 -11.91
C PHE A 60 -2.14 4.74 -11.27
N ALA A 61 -0.95 5.16 -10.85
CA ALA A 61 -0.73 6.48 -10.27
C ALA A 61 -1.17 7.61 -11.21
N THR A 62 -0.77 7.56 -12.49
CA THR A 62 -1.15 8.58 -13.48
C THR A 62 -2.65 8.64 -13.71
N LYS A 63 -3.33 7.48 -13.79
CA LYS A 63 -4.79 7.41 -13.93
C LYS A 63 -5.53 8.03 -12.72
N HIS A 64 -4.88 8.06 -11.56
CA HIS A 64 -5.41 8.59 -10.32
C HIS A 64 -4.90 9.99 -9.97
N GLY A 65 -4.31 10.71 -10.93
CA GLY A 65 -4.04 12.14 -10.84
C GLY A 65 -2.58 12.52 -10.55
N ALA A 66 -1.67 11.55 -10.47
CA ALA A 66 -0.24 11.84 -10.48
C ALA A 66 0.20 12.29 -11.88
N ASP A 67 1.07 13.30 -11.96
CA ASP A 67 1.84 13.52 -13.19
C ASP A 67 2.93 12.44 -13.35
N ASP A 68 3.62 12.44 -14.48
CA ASP A 68 4.65 11.45 -14.83
C ASP A 68 5.81 11.44 -13.82
N GLU A 69 6.25 12.62 -13.37
CA GLU A 69 7.33 12.75 -12.39
C GLU A 69 6.92 12.19 -11.02
N MET A 70 5.72 12.52 -10.56
CA MET A 70 5.18 11.99 -9.32
C MET A 70 4.98 10.48 -9.39
N ALA A 71 4.43 9.96 -10.50
CA ALA A 71 4.23 8.53 -10.71
C ALA A 71 5.57 7.77 -10.70
N ALA A 72 6.58 8.29 -11.41
CA ALA A 72 7.94 7.74 -11.38
C ALA A 72 8.51 7.74 -9.96
N LYS A 73 8.34 8.84 -9.22
CA LYS A 73 8.85 8.95 -7.84
C LYS A 73 8.21 7.94 -6.89
N LEU A 74 6.91 7.69 -7.03
CA LEU A 74 6.19 6.67 -6.25
C LEU A 74 6.74 5.28 -6.53
N VAL A 75 6.93 4.92 -7.81
CA VAL A 75 7.51 3.63 -8.23
C VAL A 75 8.93 3.45 -7.69
N GLU A 76 9.78 4.46 -7.82
CA GLU A 76 11.15 4.43 -7.30
C GLU A 76 11.19 4.23 -5.79
N THR A 77 10.29 4.89 -5.06
CA THR A 77 10.23 4.81 -3.60
C THR A 77 9.82 3.42 -3.15
N ILE A 78 8.79 2.82 -3.76
CA ILE A 78 8.38 1.45 -3.45
C ILE A 78 9.51 0.48 -3.77
N HIS A 79 10.17 0.63 -4.93
CA HIS A 79 11.26 -0.23 -5.33
C HIS A 79 12.49 -0.13 -4.40
N ALA A 80 12.80 1.07 -3.91
CA ALA A 80 13.84 1.27 -2.90
C ALA A 80 13.49 0.54 -1.59
N CYS A 81 12.23 0.59 -1.16
CA CYS A 81 11.76 -0.15 0.01
C CYS A 81 11.87 -1.67 -0.19
N GLU A 82 11.45 -2.21 -1.34
CA GLU A 82 11.62 -3.63 -1.68
C GLU A 82 13.06 -4.11 -1.52
N ASN A 83 14.02 -3.34 -2.05
CA ASN A 83 15.43 -3.70 -2.02
C ASN A 83 16.05 -3.61 -0.62
N SER A 84 15.40 -2.93 0.33
CA SER A 84 15.87 -2.78 1.72
C SER A 84 15.39 -3.89 2.66
N ILE A 85 14.49 -4.76 2.20
CA ILE A 85 13.78 -5.72 3.04
C ILE A 85 14.14 -7.15 2.63
N SER A 86 14.64 -7.93 3.58
CA SER A 86 14.86 -9.36 3.45
C SER A 86 13.91 -10.10 4.37
N GLU A 87 12.73 -10.40 3.86
CA GLU A 87 11.67 -11.15 4.56
C GLU A 87 11.13 -12.22 3.61
N SER A 88 10.93 -13.43 4.12
CA SER A 88 10.48 -14.59 3.37
C SER A 88 8.97 -14.81 3.41
N ASP A 89 8.29 -14.36 4.46
CA ASP A 89 6.84 -14.36 4.48
C ASP A 89 6.30 -13.21 3.62
N ASP A 90 5.55 -13.54 2.57
CA ASP A 90 5.04 -12.55 1.61
C ASP A 90 4.19 -11.46 2.26
N CYS A 91 3.36 -11.80 3.26
CA CYS A 91 2.51 -10.81 3.91
C CYS A 91 3.34 -9.88 4.80
N VAL A 92 4.29 -10.43 5.57
CA VAL A 92 5.20 -9.61 6.40
C VAL A 92 6.11 -8.75 5.53
N ARG A 93 6.57 -9.27 4.38
CA ARG A 93 7.37 -8.53 3.40
C ARG A 93 6.60 -7.34 2.84
N VAL A 94 5.37 -7.55 2.35
CA VAL A 94 4.51 -6.48 1.85
C VAL A 94 4.19 -5.45 2.93
N LEU A 95 3.93 -5.90 4.16
CA LEU A 95 3.72 -4.99 5.30
C LEU A 95 4.95 -4.12 5.57
N SER A 96 6.14 -4.72 5.54
CA SER A 96 7.41 -4.01 5.75
C SER A 96 7.65 -2.98 4.64
N ILE A 97 7.34 -3.33 3.39
CA ILE A 97 7.43 -2.42 2.24
C ILE A 97 6.45 -1.26 2.42
N ALA A 98 5.21 -1.54 2.81
CA ALA A 98 4.21 -0.51 3.07
C ALA A 98 4.65 0.45 4.19
N ASN A 99 5.13 -0.08 5.32
CA ASN A 99 5.64 0.75 6.43
C ASN A 99 6.83 1.62 6.01
N CYS A 100 7.76 1.09 5.20
CA CYS A 100 8.85 1.87 4.61
C CYS A 100 8.32 2.97 3.68
N PHE A 101 7.41 2.64 2.76
CA PHE A 101 6.83 3.57 1.81
C PHE A 101 6.09 4.71 2.51
N LYS A 102 5.26 4.39 3.50
CA LYS A 102 4.60 5.38 4.37
C LYS A 102 5.59 6.37 4.95
N LYS A 103 6.68 5.88 5.54
CA LYS A 103 7.71 6.72 6.16
C LYS A 103 8.33 7.68 5.15
N GLU A 104 8.62 7.23 3.93
CA GLU A 104 9.13 8.09 2.86
C GLU A 104 8.11 9.12 2.40
N MET A 105 6.83 8.74 2.28
CA MET A 105 5.75 9.68 1.93
C MET A 105 5.55 10.77 2.99
N HIS A 106 5.70 10.45 4.28
CA HIS A 106 5.69 11.47 5.34
C HIS A 106 6.88 12.43 5.21
N LYS A 107 8.11 11.94 4.95
CA LYS A 107 9.28 12.81 4.73
C LYS A 107 9.11 13.77 3.55
N LEU A 108 8.40 13.35 2.50
CA LEU A 108 8.10 14.17 1.33
C LEU A 108 6.90 15.11 1.55
N ASN A 109 6.20 15.02 2.69
CA ASN A 109 4.91 15.66 2.94
C ASN A 109 3.83 15.27 1.91
N TRP A 110 3.89 14.03 1.40
CA TRP A 110 2.94 13.45 0.44
C TRP A 110 1.93 12.51 1.08
N ALA A 111 2.16 12.12 2.34
CA ALA A 111 1.19 11.32 3.08
C ALA A 111 -0.13 12.10 3.26
N PRO A 112 -1.28 11.57 2.80
CA PRO A 112 -2.57 12.19 3.06
C PRO A 112 -2.91 12.12 4.56
N SER A 113 -3.84 12.96 5.01
CA SER A 113 -4.39 12.78 6.35
C SER A 113 -5.25 11.50 6.40
N ALA A 114 -5.21 10.78 7.52
CA ALA A 114 -6.07 9.60 7.70
C ALA A 114 -7.57 9.95 7.61
N GLU A 115 -7.93 11.20 7.96
CA GLU A 115 -9.28 11.74 7.78
C GLU A 115 -9.65 11.84 6.31
N LEU A 116 -8.80 12.42 5.47
CA LEU A 116 -9.04 12.55 4.03
C LEU A 116 -9.26 11.18 3.38
N VAL A 117 -8.39 10.21 3.68
CA VAL A 117 -8.51 8.85 3.13
C VAL A 117 -9.82 8.19 3.56
N THR A 118 -10.23 8.37 4.82
CA THR A 118 -11.50 7.82 5.31
C THR A 118 -12.69 8.46 4.59
N GLN A 119 -12.67 9.79 4.38
CA GLN A 119 -13.72 10.51 3.66
C GLN A 119 -13.83 10.06 2.20
N GLU A 120 -12.71 9.92 1.50
CA GLU A 120 -12.69 9.44 0.11
C GLU A 120 -13.20 8.00 -0.01
N LEU A 121 -12.83 7.12 0.93
CA LEU A 121 -13.34 5.74 0.95
C LEU A 121 -14.85 5.68 1.22
N MET A 122 -15.37 6.56 2.09
CA MET A 122 -16.82 6.64 2.33
C MET A 122 -17.58 7.21 1.12
N ALA A 123 -16.95 8.05 0.30
CA ALA A 123 -17.58 8.64 -0.88
C ALA A 123 -17.78 7.64 -2.04
N ILE A 124 -17.07 6.49 -2.02
CA ILE A 124 -17.12 5.45 -3.06
C ILE A 124 -17.76 4.13 -2.60
N LEU A 125 -18.22 4.07 -1.35
CA LEU A 125 -18.99 2.97 -0.76
C LEU A 125 -20.48 3.28 -0.82
#